data_AF-A0A8I0ZSM0-F1
#
_entry.id   AF-A0A8I0ZSM0-F1
#
_cell.length_a   1.000
_cell.length_b   1.000
_cell.length_c   1.000
_cell.angle_alpha   90.00
_cell.angle_beta   90.00
_cell.angle_gamma   90.00
#
_symmetry.space_group_name_H-M   'P 1'
#
loop_
_entity.id
_entity.type
_entity.pdbx_description
1 polymer ?
#
loop_
_entity_poly.entity_id
_entity_poly.type
_entity_poly.pdbx_seq_one_letter_code
_entity_poly.pdbx_strand_id
1 'polypeptide(L)'
;MPHGQARTIPMMPLLPPLTNFDDASRSVVSYLDEYLPLALWSITRFDGSNQIFLTVSPNPLHIEVGETRTWQNTMCSEVVLGNAPPASSNRALVPALSRDDRWEGIGAYVSIPILHNDGSLFGTLCGADPITGDSVLEDNLALLTLLCRLLGTILDVDYQRAQSVRLAETAQLDAETDPLTGLLNRRGWNRILEAEQTRYRQFADPGSIIIVDLDGMKTINDELGHAAGDEYVQRAGKILAACAHPGAVVSRLGGDEFGIALPDTQPRAVDYLVECLEKAFRNADVCCSIGRADFSMFQSLSETWDTADAEMYRHKRSKH
;
A
#
# COMPACT_ATOMS: atom_id res chain seq x y z
N MET A 1 3.03 -11.99 -65.92
CA MET A 1 3.64 -11.40 -64.72
C MET A 1 2.53 -10.66 -63.96
N PRO A 2 1.84 -11.26 -62.98
CA PRO A 2 0.94 -10.50 -62.12
C PRO A 2 1.73 -9.90 -60.95
N HIS A 3 1.51 -8.62 -60.71
CA HIS A 3 2.09 -7.82 -59.64
C HIS A 3 1.69 -8.36 -58.26
N GLY A 4 2.69 -8.59 -57.40
CA GLY A 4 2.48 -8.86 -55.99
C GLY A 4 1.90 -7.63 -55.29
N GLN A 5 0.71 -7.76 -54.73
CA GLN A 5 0.15 -6.78 -53.81
C GLN A 5 1.03 -6.73 -52.55
N ALA A 6 1.59 -5.56 -52.26
CA ALA A 6 2.26 -5.29 -51.01
C ALA A 6 1.23 -5.45 -49.87
N ARG A 7 1.43 -6.45 -49.00
CA ARG A 7 0.69 -6.54 -47.74
C ARG A 7 1.08 -5.35 -46.88
N THR A 8 0.17 -4.41 -46.69
CA THR A 8 0.26 -3.35 -45.68
C THR A 8 0.33 -4.01 -44.31
N ILE A 9 1.44 -3.81 -43.60
CA ILE A 9 1.56 -4.19 -42.18
C ILE A 9 0.64 -3.22 -41.42
N PRO A 10 -0.42 -3.69 -40.73
CA PRO A 10 -1.25 -2.80 -39.94
C PRO A 10 -0.38 -2.10 -38.89
N MET A 11 -0.51 -0.77 -38.82
CA MET A 11 0.22 0.05 -37.86
C MET A 11 -0.30 -0.28 -36.46
N MET A 12 0.48 -1.04 -35.71
CA MET A 12 0.15 -1.43 -34.33
C MET A 12 0.01 -0.14 -33.50
N PRO A 13 -1.15 0.12 -32.86
CA PRO A 13 -1.30 1.28 -32.01
C PRO A 13 -0.27 1.23 -30.87
N LEU A 14 0.24 2.40 -30.47
CA LEU A 14 1.16 2.49 -29.33
C LEU A 14 0.48 1.87 -28.10
N LEU A 15 1.08 0.81 -27.57
CA LEU A 15 0.62 0.21 -26.33
C LEU A 15 0.74 1.26 -25.21
N PRO A 16 -0.29 1.40 -24.35
CA PRO A 16 -0.19 2.27 -23.19
C PRO A 16 0.94 1.79 -22.26
N PRO A 17 1.48 2.68 -21.40
CA PRO A 17 2.48 2.28 -20.42
C PRO A 17 1.97 1.14 -19.53
N LEU A 18 2.77 0.08 -19.37
CA LEU A 18 2.46 -1.02 -18.47
C LEU A 18 2.93 -0.65 -17.06
N THR A 19 2.01 -0.23 -16.20
CA THR A 19 2.38 0.30 -14.87
C THR A 19 2.31 -0.71 -13.74
N ASN A 20 1.59 -1.81 -13.95
CA ASN A 20 1.35 -2.89 -13.00
C ASN A 20 1.02 -4.20 -13.75
N PHE A 21 0.85 -5.29 -12.99
CA PHE A 21 0.53 -6.60 -13.57
C PHE A 21 -0.81 -6.64 -14.31
N ASP A 22 -1.83 -5.92 -13.83
CA ASP A 22 -3.16 -5.90 -14.42
C ASP A 22 -3.18 -5.20 -15.80
N ASP A 23 -2.44 -4.09 -15.93
CA ASP A 23 -2.27 -3.38 -17.21
C ASP A 23 -1.56 -4.25 -18.25
N ALA A 24 -0.50 -4.94 -17.82
CA ALA A 24 0.24 -5.89 -18.65
C ALA A 24 -0.65 -7.06 -19.08
N SER A 25 -1.43 -7.61 -18.16
CA SER A 25 -2.35 -8.71 -18.41
C SER A 25 -3.42 -8.33 -19.45
N ARG A 26 -4.07 -7.16 -19.29
CA ARG A 26 -5.04 -6.63 -20.25
C ARG A 26 -4.44 -6.42 -21.64
N SER A 27 -3.23 -5.85 -21.69
CA SER A 27 -2.55 -5.59 -22.96
C SER A 27 -2.16 -6.86 -23.69
N VAL A 28 -1.68 -7.89 -22.97
CA VAL A 28 -1.39 -9.21 -23.55
C VAL A 28 -2.66 -9.87 -24.07
N VAL A 29 -3.73 -9.94 -23.26
CA VAL A 29 -4.99 -10.56 -23.68
C VAL A 29 -5.60 -9.83 -24.89
N SER A 30 -5.62 -8.49 -24.89
CA SER A 30 -6.12 -7.71 -26.02
C SER A 30 -5.30 -7.91 -27.29
N TYR A 31 -3.98 -7.99 -27.18
CA TYR A 31 -3.11 -8.26 -28.33
C TYR A 31 -3.37 -9.65 -28.91
N LEU A 32 -3.49 -10.66 -28.06
CA LEU A 32 -3.75 -12.03 -28.51
C LEU A 32 -5.14 -12.17 -29.13
N ASP A 33 -6.16 -11.51 -28.57
CA ASP A 33 -7.52 -11.48 -29.13
C ASP A 33 -7.56 -10.85 -30.53
N GLU A 34 -6.75 -9.81 -30.78
CA GLU A 34 -6.69 -9.12 -32.08
C GLU A 34 -5.87 -9.88 -33.13
N TYR A 35 -4.72 -10.45 -32.75
CA TYR A 35 -3.73 -10.99 -33.71
C TYR A 35 -3.65 -12.52 -33.75
N LEU A 36 -4.13 -13.23 -32.72
CA LEU A 36 -4.25 -14.68 -32.66
C LEU A 36 -5.63 -15.06 -32.09
N PRO A 37 -6.73 -14.72 -32.79
CA PRO A 37 -8.07 -14.83 -32.23
C PRO A 37 -8.43 -16.26 -31.87
N LEU A 38 -8.90 -16.44 -30.64
CA LEU A 38 -9.58 -17.63 -30.15
C LEU A 38 -10.92 -17.18 -29.56
N ALA A 39 -11.87 -18.09 -29.42
CA ALA A 39 -13.12 -17.78 -28.73
C ALA A 39 -12.92 -17.22 -27.31
N LEU A 40 -11.84 -17.60 -26.63
CA LEU A 40 -11.45 -17.05 -25.33
C LEU A 40 -9.93 -16.92 -25.22
N TRP A 41 -9.49 -15.77 -24.71
CA TRP A 41 -8.19 -15.59 -24.09
C TRP A 41 -8.35 -15.17 -22.63
N SER A 42 -7.49 -15.68 -21.75
CA SER A 42 -7.51 -15.33 -20.35
C SER A 42 -6.14 -15.46 -19.67
N ILE A 43 -5.93 -14.61 -18.67
CA ILE A 43 -4.90 -14.81 -17.64
C ILE A 43 -5.61 -15.22 -16.35
N THR A 44 -5.11 -16.27 -15.74
CA THR A 44 -5.66 -16.86 -14.52
C THR A 44 -4.65 -16.91 -13.40
N ARG A 45 -5.12 -17.05 -12.17
CA ARG A 45 -4.35 -17.28 -10.95
C ARG A 45 -4.66 -18.64 -10.35
N PHE A 46 -3.64 -19.32 -9.88
CA PHE A 46 -3.75 -20.51 -9.04
C PHE A 46 -3.62 -20.10 -7.57
N ASP A 47 -4.60 -20.48 -6.74
CA ASP A 47 -4.60 -20.18 -5.29
C ASP A 47 -4.19 -21.38 -4.41
N GLY A 48 -3.82 -22.50 -5.03
CA GLY A 48 -3.54 -23.77 -4.36
C GLY A 48 -4.64 -24.84 -4.57
N SER A 49 -5.88 -24.42 -4.83
CA SER A 49 -7.03 -25.34 -5.04
C SER A 49 -7.85 -25.01 -6.27
N ASN A 50 -7.83 -23.76 -6.70
CA ASN A 50 -8.66 -23.23 -7.76
C ASN A 50 -7.87 -22.43 -8.79
N GLN A 51 -8.43 -22.39 -10.00
CA GLN A 51 -8.10 -21.43 -11.04
C GLN A 51 -9.09 -20.26 -10.98
N ILE A 52 -8.58 -19.05 -10.83
CA ILE A 52 -9.36 -17.81 -10.79
C ILE A 52 -9.07 -17.00 -12.04
N PHE A 53 -10.10 -16.56 -12.77
CA PHE A 53 -9.95 -15.76 -13.99
C PHE A 53 -9.69 -14.29 -13.64
N LEU A 54 -8.50 -13.77 -13.94
CA LEU A 54 -8.11 -12.38 -13.59
C LEU A 54 -8.36 -11.40 -14.75
N THR A 55 -8.15 -11.86 -15.97
CA THR A 55 -8.39 -11.08 -17.19
C THR A 55 -8.96 -12.02 -18.23
N VAL A 56 -10.01 -11.60 -18.93
CA VAL A 56 -10.68 -12.38 -19.97
C VAL A 56 -10.94 -11.49 -21.18
N SER A 57 -10.77 -12.01 -22.39
CA SER A 57 -11.25 -11.35 -23.60
C SER A 57 -12.77 -11.47 -23.70
N PRO A 58 -13.44 -10.62 -24.49
CA PRO A 58 -14.84 -10.83 -24.85
C PRO A 58 -15.00 -12.23 -25.46
N ASN A 59 -15.88 -13.06 -24.89
CA ASN A 59 -15.94 -14.47 -25.24
C ASN A 59 -17.39 -14.99 -25.32
N PRO A 60 -17.70 -15.94 -26.24
CA PRO A 60 -19.00 -16.59 -26.32
C PRO A 60 -19.16 -17.73 -25.30
N LEU A 61 -18.12 -18.01 -24.50
CA LEU A 61 -18.10 -19.07 -23.50
C LEU A 61 -18.66 -18.61 -22.14
N HIS A 62 -19.10 -17.34 -22.05
CA HIS A 62 -19.67 -16.73 -20.84
C HIS A 62 -18.74 -16.81 -19.61
N ILE A 63 -17.42 -16.75 -19.83
CA ILE A 63 -16.44 -16.72 -18.75
C ILE A 63 -16.23 -15.27 -18.29
N GLU A 64 -16.33 -15.06 -16.98
CA GLU A 64 -16.24 -13.72 -16.37
C GLU A 64 -14.99 -13.55 -15.50
N VAL A 65 -14.56 -12.30 -15.31
CA VAL A 65 -13.49 -11.98 -14.35
C VAL A 65 -13.96 -12.31 -12.92
N GLY A 66 -13.09 -12.97 -12.15
CA GLY A 66 -13.39 -13.43 -10.79
C GLY A 66 -14.05 -14.81 -10.74
N GLU A 67 -14.48 -15.34 -11.89
CA GLU A 67 -14.97 -16.71 -11.96
C GLU A 67 -13.88 -17.70 -11.52
N THR A 68 -14.31 -18.78 -10.88
CA THR A 68 -13.41 -19.76 -10.27
C THR A 68 -13.74 -21.18 -10.74
N ARG A 69 -12.72 -21.98 -10.97
CA ARG A 69 -12.80 -23.40 -11.33
C ARG A 69 -11.91 -24.22 -10.42
N THR A 70 -12.35 -25.40 -10.00
CA THR A 70 -11.49 -26.34 -9.25
C THR A 70 -10.29 -26.73 -10.11
N TRP A 71 -9.06 -26.50 -9.62
CA TRP A 71 -7.83 -26.62 -10.41
C TRP A 71 -7.68 -27.98 -11.09
N GLN A 72 -7.89 -29.07 -10.34
CA GLN A 72 -7.82 -30.47 -10.83
C GLN A 72 -8.85 -30.78 -11.93
N ASN A 73 -9.85 -29.90 -12.08
CA ASN A 73 -10.86 -29.94 -13.11
C ASN A 73 -10.61 -28.83 -14.13
N THR A 74 -9.35 -28.58 -14.51
CA THR A 74 -9.00 -27.64 -15.59
C THR A 74 -8.01 -28.26 -16.57
N MET A 75 -8.12 -27.97 -17.88
CA MET A 75 -7.08 -28.34 -18.86
C MET A 75 -5.73 -27.71 -18.52
N CYS A 76 -5.74 -26.52 -17.92
CA CYS A 76 -4.53 -25.83 -17.48
C CYS A 76 -3.74 -26.67 -16.47
N SER A 77 -4.41 -27.39 -15.57
CA SER A 77 -3.74 -28.29 -14.65
C SER A 77 -3.06 -29.47 -15.36
N GLU A 78 -3.70 -30.08 -16.36
CA GLU A 78 -3.13 -31.18 -17.13
C GLU A 78 -1.86 -30.76 -17.89
N VAL A 79 -1.87 -29.54 -18.43
CA VAL A 79 -0.69 -28.96 -19.10
C VAL A 79 0.43 -28.70 -18.10
N VAL A 80 0.12 -28.05 -16.96
CA VAL A 80 1.13 -27.75 -15.92
C VAL A 80 1.72 -29.01 -15.31
N LEU A 81 0.93 -30.08 -15.16
CA LEU A 81 1.39 -31.39 -14.70
C LEU A 81 2.21 -32.16 -15.75
N GLY A 82 2.25 -31.68 -17.00
CA GLY A 82 2.97 -32.32 -18.10
C GLY A 82 2.22 -33.47 -18.77
N ASN A 83 0.92 -33.62 -18.50
CA ASN A 83 0.07 -34.66 -19.10
C ASN A 83 -0.42 -34.28 -20.51
N ALA A 84 -0.40 -32.99 -20.85
CA ALA A 84 -0.83 -32.45 -22.14
C ALA A 84 0.16 -31.40 -22.68
N PRO A 85 0.30 -31.24 -24.00
CA PRO A 85 1.15 -30.21 -24.58
C PRO A 85 0.59 -28.79 -24.30
N PRO A 86 1.44 -27.75 -24.31
CA PRO A 86 1.04 -26.38 -23.99
C PRO A 86 0.07 -25.76 -24.99
N ALA A 87 0.01 -26.26 -26.22
CA ALA A 87 -1.00 -25.89 -27.19
C ALA A 87 -1.38 -27.09 -28.05
N SER A 88 -2.62 -27.09 -28.53
CA SER A 88 -3.06 -28.00 -29.58
C SER A 88 -4.19 -27.36 -30.39
N SER A 89 -4.00 -27.33 -31.70
CA SER A 89 -5.00 -26.99 -32.72
C SER A 89 -6.12 -28.03 -32.84
N ASN A 90 -5.91 -29.24 -32.30
CA ASN A 90 -6.91 -30.30 -32.24
C ASN A 90 -6.81 -31.08 -30.93
N ARG A 91 -7.57 -30.65 -29.91
CA ARG A 91 -7.63 -31.27 -28.58
C ARG A 91 -7.92 -32.77 -28.65
N ALA A 92 -8.74 -33.23 -29.59
CA ALA A 92 -9.10 -34.64 -29.70
C ALA A 92 -7.91 -35.57 -29.97
N LEU A 93 -6.79 -35.02 -30.47
CA LEU A 93 -5.53 -35.75 -30.66
C LEU A 93 -4.68 -35.85 -29.38
N VAL A 94 -5.04 -35.15 -28.30
CA VAL A 94 -4.32 -35.15 -27.03
C VAL A 94 -4.88 -36.23 -26.10
N PRO A 95 -4.15 -37.34 -25.83
CA PRO A 95 -4.70 -38.48 -25.12
C PRO A 95 -5.31 -38.15 -23.75
N ALA A 96 -4.63 -37.30 -22.96
CA ALA A 96 -5.08 -36.89 -21.63
C ALA A 96 -6.39 -36.07 -21.63
N LEU A 97 -6.70 -35.40 -22.75
CA LEU A 97 -7.86 -34.50 -22.86
C LEU A 97 -8.97 -35.06 -23.77
N SER A 98 -8.68 -36.10 -24.56
CA SER A 98 -9.57 -36.66 -25.57
C SER A 98 -10.70 -37.55 -25.01
N ARG A 99 -10.52 -38.12 -23.82
CA ARG A 99 -11.42 -39.13 -23.24
C ARG A 99 -12.28 -38.60 -22.08
N ASP A 100 -12.26 -37.29 -21.88
CA ASP A 100 -12.85 -36.65 -20.72
C ASP A 100 -13.92 -35.66 -21.16
N ASP A 101 -15.17 -35.98 -20.79
CA ASP A 101 -16.36 -35.23 -21.18
C ASP A 101 -16.36 -33.81 -20.61
N ARG A 102 -15.54 -33.52 -19.58
CA ARG A 102 -15.37 -32.16 -19.03
C ARG A 102 -14.95 -31.13 -20.08
N TRP A 103 -14.35 -31.58 -21.18
CA TRP A 103 -13.80 -30.74 -22.24
C TRP A 103 -14.59 -30.83 -23.54
N GLU A 104 -15.75 -31.50 -23.55
CA GLU A 104 -16.64 -31.49 -24.71
C GLU A 104 -16.96 -30.05 -25.13
N GLY A 105 -16.92 -29.80 -26.44
CA GLY A 105 -17.15 -28.48 -26.99
C GLY A 105 -15.90 -27.60 -27.12
N ILE A 106 -14.71 -28.06 -26.72
CA ILE A 106 -13.42 -27.41 -27.06
C ILE A 106 -12.73 -28.17 -28.21
N GLY A 107 -12.39 -27.46 -29.28
CA GLY A 107 -11.68 -27.97 -30.46
C GLY A 107 -10.17 -27.70 -30.40
N ALA A 108 -9.77 -26.51 -29.99
CA ALA A 108 -8.38 -26.10 -29.82
C ALA A 108 -8.14 -25.42 -28.47
N TYR A 109 -6.91 -25.50 -27.95
CA TYR A 109 -6.55 -24.85 -26.69
C TYR A 109 -5.08 -24.43 -26.66
N VAL A 110 -4.80 -23.51 -25.75
CA VAL A 110 -3.45 -23.16 -25.31
C VAL A 110 -3.46 -22.90 -23.81
N SER A 111 -2.43 -23.34 -23.12
CA SER A 111 -2.20 -23.06 -21.72
C SER A 111 -0.70 -22.97 -21.49
N ILE A 112 -0.24 -21.82 -20.99
CA ILE A 112 1.15 -21.57 -20.70
C ILE A 112 1.25 -21.09 -19.25
N PRO A 113 2.10 -21.73 -18.42
CA PRO A 113 2.27 -21.31 -17.04
C PRO A 113 2.92 -19.92 -16.97
N ILE A 114 2.33 -19.07 -16.15
CA ILE A 114 2.93 -17.84 -15.66
C ILE A 114 3.57 -18.21 -14.32
N LEU A 115 4.89 -18.11 -14.27
CA LEU A 115 5.70 -18.47 -13.10
C LEU A 115 6.25 -17.21 -12.45
N HIS A 116 6.38 -17.25 -11.13
CA HIS A 116 7.26 -16.35 -10.39
C HIS A 116 8.73 -16.62 -10.77
N ASN A 117 9.62 -15.68 -10.47
CA ASN A 117 11.06 -15.81 -10.72
C ASN A 117 11.70 -16.97 -9.93
N ASP A 118 11.08 -17.40 -8.83
CA ASP A 118 11.50 -18.59 -8.06
C ASP A 118 11.05 -19.92 -8.68
N GLY A 119 10.30 -19.85 -9.79
CA GLY A 119 9.76 -21.01 -10.51
C GLY A 119 8.43 -21.52 -9.98
N SER A 120 7.87 -20.92 -8.93
CA SER A 120 6.54 -21.27 -8.43
C SER A 120 5.44 -20.80 -9.38
N LEU A 121 4.34 -21.56 -9.43
CA LEU A 121 3.20 -21.26 -10.31
C LEU A 121 2.38 -20.11 -9.74
N PHE A 122 2.28 -19.01 -10.49
CA PHE A 122 1.29 -17.98 -10.22
C PHE A 122 -0.07 -18.35 -10.82
N GLY A 123 -0.08 -18.84 -12.06
CA GLY A 123 -1.28 -19.19 -12.80
C GLY A 123 -0.98 -19.45 -14.28
N THR A 124 -1.93 -19.24 -15.18
CA THR A 124 -1.72 -19.53 -16.62
C THR A 124 -2.26 -18.44 -17.52
N LEU A 125 -1.56 -18.17 -18.62
CA LEU A 125 -2.17 -17.64 -19.84
C LEU A 125 -2.85 -18.82 -20.54
N CYS A 126 -4.16 -18.76 -20.72
CA CYS A 126 -4.91 -19.80 -21.41
C CYS A 126 -5.82 -19.23 -22.48
N GLY A 127 -6.02 -20.01 -23.53
CA GLY A 127 -6.97 -19.72 -24.57
C GLY A 127 -7.69 -20.99 -25.01
N ALA A 128 -8.91 -20.83 -25.49
CA ALA A 128 -9.75 -21.95 -25.91
C ALA A 128 -10.60 -21.55 -27.11
N ASP A 129 -10.80 -22.50 -28.02
CA ASP A 129 -11.69 -22.35 -29.15
C ASP A 129 -12.56 -23.60 -29.32
N PRO A 130 -13.88 -23.48 -29.55
CA PRO A 130 -14.75 -24.62 -29.82
C PRO A 130 -14.40 -25.40 -31.08
N ILE A 131 -13.71 -24.76 -32.02
CA ILE A 131 -13.40 -25.33 -33.33
C ILE A 131 -11.92 -25.71 -33.37
N THR A 132 -11.59 -26.76 -34.11
CA THR A 132 -10.20 -27.12 -34.40
C THR A 132 -9.58 -26.09 -35.35
N GLY A 133 -8.34 -25.70 -35.12
CA GLY A 133 -7.62 -24.72 -35.92
C GLY A 133 -6.52 -25.31 -36.79
N ASP A 134 -5.75 -24.41 -37.41
CA ASP A 134 -4.44 -24.71 -37.99
C ASP A 134 -3.35 -24.65 -36.91
N SER A 135 -2.09 -24.95 -37.26
CA SER A 135 -0.94 -24.99 -36.33
C SER A 135 -0.50 -23.64 -35.75
N VAL A 136 -1.29 -22.58 -35.89
CA VAL A 136 -0.91 -21.20 -35.53
C VAL A 136 -0.55 -21.07 -34.05
N LEU A 137 -1.24 -21.80 -33.16
CA LEU A 137 -0.94 -21.77 -31.72
C LEU A 137 0.41 -22.42 -31.42
N GLU A 138 0.66 -23.58 -32.03
CA GLU A 138 1.91 -24.32 -31.92
C GLU A 138 3.09 -23.53 -32.49
N ASP A 139 2.89 -22.88 -33.64
CA ASP A 139 3.90 -22.06 -34.32
C ASP A 139 4.29 -20.80 -33.52
N ASN A 140 3.41 -20.33 -32.62
CA ASN A 140 3.62 -19.15 -31.78
C ASN A 140 3.96 -19.46 -30.32
N LEU A 141 4.21 -20.72 -29.94
CA LEU A 141 4.51 -21.12 -28.56
C LEU A 141 5.68 -20.34 -27.95
N ALA A 142 6.72 -20.03 -28.72
CA ALA A 142 7.88 -19.28 -28.24
C ALA A 142 7.49 -17.84 -27.84
N LEU A 143 6.65 -17.18 -28.64
CA LEU A 143 6.14 -15.84 -28.34
C LEU A 143 5.27 -15.87 -27.08
N LEU A 144 4.30 -16.79 -27.03
CA LEU A 144 3.39 -16.91 -25.90
C LEU A 144 4.14 -17.24 -24.59
N THR A 145 5.18 -18.07 -24.67
CA THR A 145 6.08 -18.36 -23.55
C THR A 145 6.86 -17.12 -23.10
N LEU A 146 7.37 -16.32 -24.05
CA LEU A 146 8.05 -15.07 -23.75
C LEU A 146 7.11 -14.08 -23.05
N LEU A 147 5.88 -13.93 -23.54
CA LEU A 147 4.85 -13.08 -22.93
C LEU A 147 4.58 -13.51 -21.47
N CYS A 148 4.43 -14.83 -21.22
CA CYS A 148 4.21 -15.35 -19.87
C CYS A 148 5.41 -15.10 -18.94
N ARG A 149 6.65 -15.22 -19.45
CA ARG A 149 7.85 -14.90 -18.66
C ARG A 149 7.94 -13.42 -18.32
N LEU A 150 7.63 -12.53 -19.27
CA LEU A 150 7.58 -11.10 -19.02
C LEU A 150 6.48 -10.73 -18.02
N LEU A 151 5.31 -11.35 -18.13
CA LEU A 151 4.22 -11.20 -17.15
C LEU A 151 4.66 -11.65 -15.75
N GLY A 152 5.35 -12.78 -15.63
CA GLY A 152 5.92 -13.26 -14.37
C GLY A 152 6.94 -12.28 -13.77
N THR A 153 7.81 -11.69 -14.60
CA THR A 153 8.75 -10.65 -14.14
C THR A 153 8.04 -9.38 -13.67
N ILE A 154 7.03 -8.91 -14.42
CA ILE A 154 6.24 -7.72 -14.05
C ILE A 154 5.50 -7.96 -12.73
N LEU A 155 4.90 -9.15 -12.56
CA LEU A 155 4.22 -9.56 -11.35
C LEU A 155 5.14 -9.46 -10.12
N ASP A 156 6.34 -10.01 -10.20
CA ASP A 156 7.27 -10.00 -9.08
C ASP A 156 7.76 -8.60 -8.73
N VAL A 157 8.04 -7.78 -9.74
CA VAL A 157 8.43 -6.37 -9.53
C VAL A 157 7.31 -5.59 -8.84
N ASP A 158 6.07 -5.78 -9.28
CA ASP A 158 4.89 -5.12 -8.71
C ASP A 158 4.67 -5.57 -7.25
N TYR A 159 4.79 -6.88 -6.99
CA TYR A 159 4.69 -7.44 -5.64
C TYR A 159 5.79 -6.90 -4.69
N GLN A 160 7.04 -6.88 -5.13
CA GLN A 160 8.17 -6.35 -4.37
C GLN A 160 8.02 -4.86 -4.09
N ARG A 161 7.52 -4.08 -5.06
CA ARG A 161 7.23 -2.66 -4.90
C ARG A 161 6.17 -2.46 -3.81
N ALA A 162 5.06 -3.19 -3.88
CA ALA A 162 3.99 -3.09 -2.90
C ALA A 162 4.46 -3.48 -1.49
N GLN A 163 5.32 -4.49 -1.36
CA GLN A 163 5.93 -4.86 -0.07
C GLN A 163 6.87 -3.76 0.45
N SER A 164 7.72 -3.22 -0.42
CA SER A 164 8.70 -2.19 -0.05
C SER A 164 8.03 -0.91 0.46
N VAL A 165 6.92 -0.50 -0.18
CA VAL A 165 6.12 0.64 0.30
C VAL A 165 5.58 0.40 1.70
N ARG A 166 4.96 -0.77 1.95
CA ARG A 166 4.42 -1.10 3.29
C ARG A 166 5.49 -1.16 4.37
N LEU A 167 6.66 -1.73 4.04
CA LEU A 167 7.79 -1.79 4.96
C LEU A 167 8.33 -0.39 5.27
N ALA A 168 8.44 0.47 4.26
CA ALA A 168 8.86 1.86 4.45
C ALA A 168 7.88 2.64 5.32
N GLU A 169 6.58 2.50 5.09
CA GLU A 169 5.53 3.13 5.91
C GLU A 169 5.60 2.68 7.37
N THR A 170 5.72 1.38 7.60
CA THR A 170 5.83 0.82 8.96
C THR A 170 7.10 1.30 9.66
N ALA A 171 8.25 1.23 8.97
CA ALA A 171 9.52 1.70 9.50
C ALA A 171 9.50 3.20 9.81
N GLN A 172 8.79 3.99 9.00
CA GLN A 172 8.62 5.41 9.25
C GLN A 172 7.78 5.68 10.50
N LEU A 173 6.65 4.97 10.67
CA LEU A 173 5.83 5.08 11.88
C LEU A 173 6.64 4.69 13.13
N ASP A 174 7.33 3.56 13.11
CA ASP A 174 8.17 3.10 14.22
C ASP A 174 9.29 4.09 14.55
N ALA A 175 9.88 4.74 13.54
CA ALA A 175 10.91 5.73 13.73
C ALA A 175 10.40 7.07 14.28
N GLU A 176 9.10 7.35 14.15
CA GLU A 176 8.46 8.62 14.49
C GLU A 176 7.54 8.55 15.71
N THR A 177 7.31 7.37 16.27
CA THR A 177 6.49 7.14 17.47
C THR A 177 7.37 6.90 18.70
N ASP A 178 6.94 7.41 19.87
CA ASP A 178 7.50 7.08 21.17
C ASP A 178 6.85 5.78 21.68
N PRO A 179 7.62 4.71 21.93
CA PRO A 179 7.07 3.41 22.28
C PRO A 179 6.39 3.36 23.66
N LEU A 180 6.72 4.29 24.55
CA LEU A 180 6.15 4.32 25.90
C LEU A 180 4.73 4.90 25.88
N THR A 181 4.53 6.00 25.16
CA THR A 181 3.29 6.79 25.16
C THR A 181 2.41 6.56 23.92
N GLY A 182 2.97 6.04 22.83
CA GLY A 182 2.30 5.91 21.53
C GLY A 182 2.12 7.24 20.78
N LEU A 183 2.61 8.35 21.34
CA LEU A 183 2.61 9.67 20.70
C LEU A 183 3.74 9.76 19.66
N LEU A 184 3.76 10.82 18.86
CA LEU A 184 4.94 11.11 18.05
C LEU A 184 6.15 11.37 18.97
N ASN A 185 7.33 10.95 18.53
CA ASN A 185 8.58 11.29 19.18
C ASN A 185 9.16 12.60 18.62
N ARG A 186 10.32 13.05 19.11
CA ARG A 186 10.98 14.28 18.64
C ARG A 186 11.23 14.30 17.12
N ARG A 187 11.47 13.16 16.48
CA ARG A 187 11.65 13.10 15.01
C ARG A 187 10.34 13.35 14.29
N GLY A 188 9.26 12.67 14.71
CA GLY A 188 7.91 12.88 14.18
C GLY A 188 7.45 14.33 14.35
N TRP A 189 7.70 14.90 15.53
CA TRP A 189 7.44 16.32 15.82
C TRP A 189 8.12 17.27 14.82
N ASN A 190 9.44 17.12 14.63
CA ASN A 190 10.20 18.00 13.73
C ASN A 190 9.71 17.92 12.28
N ARG A 191 9.44 16.71 11.77
CA ARG A 191 8.91 16.51 10.42
C ARG A 191 7.57 17.24 10.22
N ILE A 192 6.68 17.12 11.20
CA ILE A 192 5.36 17.76 11.14
C ILE A 192 5.51 19.28 11.24
N LEU A 193 6.33 19.80 12.15
CA LEU A 193 6.57 21.24 12.26
C LEU A 193 7.15 21.83 10.97
N GLU A 194 8.07 21.16 10.28
CA GLU A 194 8.60 21.63 8.99
C GLU A 194 7.49 21.76 7.92
N ALA A 195 6.58 20.79 7.87
CA ALA A 195 5.43 20.82 6.97
C ALA A 195 4.47 21.96 7.31
N GLU A 196 4.15 22.14 8.60
CA GLU A 196 3.27 23.20 9.07
C GLU A 196 3.88 24.60 8.89
N GLN A 197 5.20 24.75 9.04
CA GLN A 197 5.89 26.01 8.75
C GLN A 197 5.72 26.41 7.27
N THR A 198 5.80 25.42 6.37
CA THR A 198 5.63 25.66 4.93
C THR A 198 4.20 26.11 4.64
N ARG A 199 3.20 25.46 5.24
CA ARG A 199 1.79 25.84 5.12
C ARG A 199 1.52 27.23 5.68
N TYR A 200 2.02 27.53 6.88
CA TYR A 200 1.85 28.82 7.52
C TYR A 200 2.44 29.96 6.69
N ARG A 201 3.64 29.77 6.13
CA ARG A 201 4.24 30.77 5.22
C ARG A 201 3.41 31.02 3.96
N GLN A 202 2.66 30.02 3.51
CA GLN A 202 1.84 30.12 2.31
C GLN A 202 0.47 30.76 2.56
N PHE A 203 -0.17 30.47 3.70
CA PHE A 203 -1.57 30.81 3.95
C PHE A 203 -1.80 31.77 5.15
N ALA A 204 -0.81 31.94 6.03
CA ALA A 204 -0.88 32.74 7.25
C ALA A 204 -2.01 32.33 8.22
N ASP A 205 -2.40 31.06 8.21
CA ASP A 205 -3.44 30.51 9.08
C ASP A 205 -3.04 30.55 10.57
N PRO A 206 -3.95 30.87 11.50
CA PRO A 206 -3.61 30.96 12.92
C PRO A 206 -3.16 29.59 13.47
N GLY A 207 -2.23 29.59 14.43
CA GLY A 207 -1.86 28.37 15.15
C GLY A 207 -0.95 28.66 16.32
N SER A 208 -0.68 27.65 17.15
CA SER A 208 0.14 27.79 18.36
C SER A 208 0.91 26.51 18.69
N ILE A 209 1.96 26.67 19.49
CA ILE A 209 2.65 25.56 20.17
C ILE A 209 2.37 25.65 21.66
N ILE A 210 2.14 24.49 22.28
CA ILE A 210 2.13 24.30 23.74
C ILE A 210 3.29 23.36 24.09
N ILE A 211 4.04 23.70 25.13
CA ILE A 211 5.08 22.86 25.72
C ILE A 211 4.65 22.48 27.12
N VAL A 212 4.79 21.20 27.44
CA VAL A 212 4.45 20.64 28.74
C VAL A 212 5.65 19.88 29.29
N ASP A 213 6.06 20.19 30.50
CA ASP A 213 7.13 19.51 31.22
C ASP A 213 6.56 18.91 32.51
N LEU A 214 6.82 17.62 32.76
CA LEU A 214 6.33 16.96 33.98
C LEU A 214 7.22 17.31 35.18
N ASP A 215 6.59 17.86 36.23
CA ASP A 215 7.31 18.32 37.41
C ASP A 215 7.66 17.12 38.33
N GLY A 216 8.86 17.13 38.92
CA GLY A 216 9.23 16.18 39.98
C GLY A 216 9.57 14.75 39.52
N MET A 217 9.73 14.52 38.21
CA MET A 217 9.98 13.18 37.66
C MET A 217 11.21 12.47 38.24
N LYS A 218 12.26 13.22 38.59
CA LYS A 218 13.43 12.64 39.26
C LYS A 218 13.08 12.07 40.64
N THR A 219 12.32 12.81 41.45
CA THR A 219 11.88 12.36 42.78
C THR A 219 10.99 11.12 42.67
N ILE A 220 10.05 11.10 41.72
CA ILE A 220 9.19 9.93 41.46
C ILE A 220 10.04 8.70 41.12
N ASN A 221 11.02 8.86 40.23
CA ASN A 221 11.92 7.76 39.85
C ASN A 221 12.79 7.28 41.02
N ASP A 222 13.33 8.21 41.82
CA ASP A 222 14.23 7.90 42.93
C ASP A 222 13.49 7.22 44.10
N GLU A 223 12.23 7.61 44.37
CA GLU A 223 11.44 7.10 45.49
C GLU A 223 10.59 5.87 45.14
N LEU A 224 10.02 5.81 43.94
CA LEU A 224 9.03 4.80 43.52
C LEU A 224 9.55 3.88 42.40
N GLY A 225 10.72 4.20 41.84
CA GLY A 225 11.35 3.44 40.75
C GLY A 225 10.89 3.85 39.35
N HIS A 226 11.68 3.47 38.35
CA HIS A 226 11.45 3.84 36.95
C HIS A 226 10.11 3.37 36.38
N ALA A 227 9.59 2.22 36.81
CA ALA A 227 8.29 1.74 36.35
C ALA A 227 7.14 2.69 36.75
N ALA A 228 7.20 3.27 37.95
CA ALA A 228 6.22 4.26 38.39
C ALA A 228 6.34 5.57 37.61
N GLY A 229 7.58 5.99 37.29
CA GLY A 229 7.83 7.12 36.39
C GLY A 229 7.28 6.88 34.98
N ASP A 230 7.46 5.69 34.44
CA ASP A 230 6.93 5.31 33.13
C ASP A 230 5.38 5.36 33.11
N GLU A 231 4.72 4.84 34.14
CA GLU A 231 3.26 4.94 34.29
C GLU A 231 2.79 6.40 34.38
N TYR A 232 3.56 7.26 35.05
CA TYR A 232 3.27 8.68 35.18
C TYR A 232 3.36 9.40 33.83
N VAL A 233 4.41 9.13 33.06
CA VAL A 233 4.58 9.64 31.68
C VAL A 233 3.47 9.13 30.76
N GLN A 234 3.11 7.85 30.85
CA GLN A 234 2.00 7.27 30.08
C GLN A 234 0.66 7.93 30.39
N ARG A 235 0.40 8.23 31.68
CA ARG A 235 -0.81 8.95 32.09
C ARG A 235 -0.86 10.34 31.50
N ALA A 236 0.27 11.08 31.54
CA ALA A 236 0.36 12.39 30.92
C ALA A 236 0.10 12.33 29.41
N GLY A 237 0.73 11.38 28.71
CA GLY A 237 0.52 11.20 27.27
C GLY A 237 -0.95 10.92 26.91
N LYS A 238 -1.65 10.08 27.71
CA LYS A 238 -3.08 9.81 27.52
C LYS A 238 -3.95 11.06 27.72
N ILE A 239 -3.65 11.88 28.72
CA ILE A 239 -4.37 13.14 28.97
C ILE A 239 -4.21 14.09 27.80
N LEU A 240 -2.97 14.30 27.35
CA LEU A 240 -2.65 15.18 26.23
C LEU A 240 -3.38 14.73 24.96
N ALA A 241 -3.34 13.44 24.64
CA ALA A 241 -4.03 12.87 23.48
C ALA A 241 -5.56 13.03 23.56
N ALA A 242 -6.15 12.86 24.75
CA ALA A 242 -7.60 12.96 24.95
C ALA A 242 -8.13 14.40 24.89
N CYS A 243 -7.32 15.39 25.31
CA CYS A 243 -7.69 16.80 25.26
C CYS A 243 -7.44 17.43 23.88
N ALA A 244 -6.50 16.88 23.10
CA ALA A 244 -6.16 17.37 21.78
C ALA A 244 -7.29 17.08 20.76
N HIS A 245 -7.60 18.05 19.90
CA HIS A 245 -8.57 17.84 18.81
C HIS A 245 -7.94 17.06 17.64
N PRO A 246 -8.73 16.51 16.68
CA PRO A 246 -8.20 15.67 15.60
C PRO A 246 -7.13 16.31 14.69
N GLY A 247 -7.10 17.64 14.57
CA GLY A 247 -6.05 18.35 13.81
C GLY A 247 -4.79 18.69 14.60
N ALA A 248 -4.70 18.31 15.88
CA ALA A 248 -3.60 18.68 16.75
C ALA A 248 -2.52 17.59 16.71
N VAL A 249 -1.27 18.03 16.83
CA VAL A 249 -0.10 17.14 16.79
C VAL A 249 0.44 17.07 18.19
N VAL A 250 0.40 15.89 18.80
CA VAL A 250 0.88 15.66 20.18
C VAL A 250 2.14 14.79 20.11
N SER A 251 3.18 15.19 20.84
CA SER A 251 4.47 14.50 20.81
C SER A 251 5.15 14.44 22.17
N ARG A 252 5.89 13.37 22.43
CA ARG A 252 6.87 13.28 23.51
C ARG A 252 8.25 13.63 22.96
N LEU A 253 8.87 14.65 23.52
CA LEU A 253 10.08 15.24 22.99
C LEU A 253 11.31 14.87 23.82
N GLY A 254 11.11 14.61 25.11
CA GLY A 254 12.16 14.22 26.05
C GLY A 254 11.67 13.12 26.99
N GLY A 255 12.37 12.93 28.11
CA GLY A 255 11.94 11.99 29.14
C GLY A 255 10.60 12.39 29.75
N ASP A 256 10.45 13.67 30.04
CA ASP A 256 9.35 14.32 30.75
C ASP A 256 8.76 15.52 29.99
N GLU A 257 9.28 15.81 28.80
CA GLU A 257 8.84 16.92 27.94
C GLU A 257 7.88 16.44 26.83
N PHE A 258 6.80 17.18 26.63
CA PHE A 258 5.82 17.00 25.58
C PHE A 258 5.58 18.30 24.81
N GLY A 259 5.20 18.17 23.54
CA GLY A 259 4.80 19.28 22.68
C GLY A 259 3.41 19.03 22.08
N ILE A 260 2.64 20.09 21.94
CA ILE A 260 1.40 20.11 21.16
C ILE A 260 1.50 21.22 20.11
N ALA A 261 1.31 20.89 18.84
CA ALA A 261 1.13 21.88 17.77
C ALA A 261 -0.34 21.93 17.38
N LEU A 262 -0.87 23.14 17.28
CA LEU A 262 -2.28 23.44 17.04
C LEU A 262 -2.40 24.29 15.77
N PRO A 263 -2.22 23.68 14.58
CA PRO A 263 -2.43 24.39 13.33
C PRO A 263 -3.91 24.75 13.15
N ASP A 264 -4.20 25.81 12.40
CA ASP A 264 -5.55 26.32 12.13
C ASP A 264 -6.40 26.52 13.40
N THR A 265 -5.76 26.97 14.49
CA THR A 265 -6.40 27.12 15.80
C THR A 265 -6.28 28.57 16.28
N GLN A 266 -7.41 29.20 16.59
CA GLN A 266 -7.42 30.57 17.11
C GLN A 266 -6.88 30.62 18.55
N PRO A 267 -6.14 31.70 18.93
CA PRO A 267 -5.56 31.83 20.27
C PRO A 267 -6.53 31.60 21.43
N ARG A 268 -7.78 32.06 21.32
CA ARG A 268 -8.81 31.83 22.35
C ARG A 268 -9.15 30.36 22.57
N ALA A 269 -9.13 29.55 21.51
CA ALA A 269 -9.35 28.11 21.62
C ALA A 269 -8.14 27.42 22.26
N VAL A 270 -6.94 27.92 22.00
CA VAL A 270 -5.70 27.45 22.63
C VAL A 270 -5.71 27.75 24.14
N ASP A 271 -6.13 28.95 24.54
CA ASP A 271 -6.31 29.31 25.97
C ASP A 271 -7.26 28.34 26.67
N TYR A 272 -8.42 28.07 26.06
CA TYR A 272 -9.38 27.11 26.60
C TYR A 272 -8.79 25.70 26.73
N LEU A 273 -8.02 25.25 25.73
CA LEU A 273 -7.34 23.96 25.77
C LEU A 273 -6.31 23.89 26.92
N VAL A 274 -5.52 24.95 27.14
CA VAL A 274 -4.58 25.01 28.27
C VAL A 274 -5.32 24.88 29.61
N GLU A 275 -6.43 25.59 29.81
CA GLU A 275 -7.23 25.45 31.03
C GLU A 275 -7.80 24.04 31.21
N CYS A 276 -8.23 23.40 30.12
CA CYS A 276 -8.71 22.02 30.13
C CYS A 276 -7.59 21.03 30.50
N LEU A 277 -6.40 21.20 29.94
CA LEU A 277 -5.22 20.40 30.25
C LEU A 277 -4.85 20.53 31.73
N GLU A 278 -4.78 21.76 32.26
CA GLU A 278 -4.47 21.99 33.67
C GLU A 278 -5.46 21.30 34.62
N LYS A 279 -6.76 21.37 34.31
CA LYS A 279 -7.81 20.67 35.07
C LYS A 279 -7.66 19.15 34.97
N ALA A 280 -7.41 18.63 33.77
CA ALA A 280 -7.27 17.19 33.54
C ALA A 280 -6.04 16.62 34.25
N PHE A 281 -4.89 17.30 34.17
CA PHE A 281 -3.67 16.93 34.88
C PHE A 281 -3.87 16.93 36.39
N ARG A 282 -4.51 17.97 36.94
CA ARG A 282 -4.83 18.04 38.38
C ARG A 282 -5.73 16.89 38.84
N ASN A 283 -6.76 16.56 38.07
CA ASN A 283 -7.67 15.46 38.41
C ASN A 283 -7.00 14.07 38.35
N ALA A 284 -5.93 13.94 37.56
CA ALA A 284 -5.17 12.72 37.39
C ALA A 284 -3.94 12.62 38.32
N ASP A 285 -3.78 13.60 39.21
CA ASP A 285 -2.63 13.76 40.11
C ASP A 285 -1.29 13.80 39.35
N VAL A 286 -1.27 14.58 38.26
CA VAL A 286 -0.09 14.84 37.44
C VAL A 286 0.30 16.31 37.58
N CYS A 287 1.43 16.57 38.22
CA CYS A 287 2.07 17.87 38.26
C CYS A 287 2.85 18.12 36.97
N CYS A 288 2.57 19.25 36.31
CA CYS A 288 3.27 19.68 35.11
C CYS A 288 3.34 21.21 35.01
N SER A 289 4.34 21.69 34.28
CA SER A 289 4.51 23.07 33.88
C SER A 289 4.16 23.23 32.40
N ILE A 290 3.35 24.25 32.08
CA ILE A 290 2.83 24.48 30.72
C ILE A 290 3.22 25.88 30.25
N GLY A 291 3.67 26.00 29.01
CA GLY A 291 3.87 27.27 28.30
C GLY A 291 3.32 27.20 26.89
N ARG A 292 2.90 28.33 26.32
CA ARG A 292 2.35 28.43 24.98
C ARG A 292 2.93 29.61 24.20
N ALA A 293 2.92 29.50 22.88
CA ALA A 293 3.22 30.63 22.01
C ALA A 293 2.47 30.51 20.70
N ASP A 294 2.01 31.65 20.19
CA ASP A 294 1.24 31.73 18.95
C ASP A 294 2.18 31.89 17.74
N PHE A 295 1.77 31.37 16.60
CA PHE A 295 2.46 31.55 15.33
C PHE A 295 2.44 33.02 14.93
N SER A 296 3.58 33.50 14.44
CA SER A 296 3.74 34.86 13.96
C SER A 296 4.37 34.84 12.57
N MET A 297 3.85 35.63 11.63
CA MET A 297 4.40 35.74 10.28
C MET A 297 5.86 36.23 10.27
N PHE A 298 6.30 36.87 11.36
CA PHE A 298 7.65 37.39 11.52
C PHE A 298 8.59 36.43 12.25
N GLN A 299 8.08 35.29 12.72
CA GLN A 299 8.84 34.30 13.49
C GLN A 299 8.77 32.92 12.83
N SER A 300 9.87 32.19 12.92
CA SER A 300 9.89 30.78 12.61
C SER A 300 9.17 29.96 13.69
N LEU A 301 8.69 28.76 13.35
CA LEU A 301 8.14 27.85 14.37
C LEU A 301 9.17 27.46 15.44
N SER A 302 10.47 27.52 15.11
CA SER A 302 11.55 27.36 16.10
C SER A 302 11.57 28.51 17.10
N GLU A 303 11.37 29.75 16.67
CA GLU A 303 11.32 30.89 17.60
C GLU A 303 10.01 30.90 18.41
N THR A 304 8.90 30.43 17.83
CA THR A 304 7.66 30.19 18.57
C THR A 304 7.89 29.10 19.64
N TRP A 305 8.57 28.01 19.28
CA TRP A 305 8.97 26.97 20.22
C TRP A 305 9.77 27.55 21.40
N ASP A 306 10.82 28.30 21.12
CA ASP A 306 11.68 28.91 22.15
C ASP A 306 10.87 29.86 23.08
N THR A 307 9.87 30.55 22.52
CA THR A 307 8.98 31.42 23.29
C THR A 307 8.06 30.63 24.23
N ALA A 308 7.48 29.54 23.74
CA ALA A 308 6.66 28.64 24.55
C ALA A 308 7.49 27.97 25.66
N ASP A 309 8.74 27.63 25.36
CA ASP A 309 9.67 26.97 26.29
C ASP A 309 10.03 27.93 27.43
N ALA A 310 10.36 29.18 27.07
CA ALA A 310 10.61 30.23 28.05
C ALA A 310 9.39 30.55 28.93
N GLU A 311 8.16 30.43 28.41
CA GLU A 311 6.95 30.53 29.24
C GLU A 311 6.79 29.35 30.19
N MET A 312 7.00 28.13 29.70
CA MET A 312 6.93 26.91 30.51
C MET A 312 7.93 26.97 31.68
N TYR A 313 9.17 27.41 31.43
CA TYR A 313 10.16 27.65 32.49
C TYR A 313 9.74 28.71 33.51
N ARG A 314 9.08 29.80 33.07
CA ARG A 314 8.53 30.81 33.99
C ARG A 314 7.43 30.22 34.87
N HIS A 315 6.55 29.41 34.29
CA HIS A 315 5.49 28.72 35.01
C HIS A 315 6.08 27.77 36.06
N LYS A 316 7.09 26.96 35.69
CA LYS A 316 7.81 26.04 36.61
C LYS A 316 8.43 26.76 37.81
N ARG A 317 9.03 27.93 37.58
CA ARG A 317 9.62 28.77 38.64
C ARG A 317 8.61 29.46 39.54
N SER A 318 7.35 29.60 39.13
CA SER A 318 6.31 30.22 39.96
C SER A 318 5.69 29.26 40.98
N LYS A 319 5.90 27.96 40.80
CA LYS A 319 5.40 26.88 41.67
C LYS A 319 6.38 26.46 42.77
N HIS A 320 7.63 26.92 42.70
CA HIS A 320 8.71 26.65 43.65
C HIS A 320 9.15 27.95 44.32
#